data_AF-A0A0E0JL15-F1
#
_entry.id   AF-A0A0E0JL15-F1
#
_cell.length_a   1.000
_cell.length_b   1.000
_cell.length_c   1.000
_cell.angle_alpha   90.00
_cell.angle_beta   90.00
_cell.angle_gamma   90.00
#
_symmetry.space_group_name_H-M   'P 1'
#
loop_
_entity.id
_entity.type
_entity.pdbx_description
1 polymer ?
#
loop_
_entity_poly.entity_id
_entity_poly.type
_entity_poly.pdbx_seq_one_letter_code
_entity_poly.pdbx_strand_id
1 'polypeptide(L)'
;MASPPAPSVADEAARALALAECERDFNAVIERMLNLNLDGDGDAAAAPPEPPSPQAPEPEVAAVDGARDDRGYYWVETMMRELWSATSMDDARERGLMVLDAFGAAVEAASRAGAAARLDAASRQIGFLKRAVLFHHRLRAAQEGAQRELRRQVDDYREQVRRLKASNYTLSLHLRQADLRRGGGGGSAMPPGPGNPEIF
;
A
#
# COMPACT_ATOMS: atom_id res chain seq x y z
N MET A 1 -48.71 17.99 6.64
CA MET A 1 -47.27 17.64 6.71
C MET A 1 -46.75 17.63 5.29
N ALA A 2 -46.04 18.67 4.87
CA ALA A 2 -45.49 18.77 3.52
C ALA A 2 -44.19 17.95 3.48
N SER A 3 -44.15 16.95 2.60
CA SER A 3 -42.96 16.14 2.33
C SER A 3 -41.86 17.03 1.74
N PRO A 4 -40.59 16.91 2.17
CA PRO A 4 -39.50 17.70 1.61
C PRO A 4 -39.33 17.37 0.11
N PRO A 5 -38.99 18.36 -0.73
CA PRO A 5 -38.74 18.13 -2.15
C PRO A 5 -37.49 17.24 -2.31
N ALA A 6 -37.60 16.20 -3.15
CA ALA A 6 -36.49 15.31 -3.46
C ALA A 6 -35.29 16.11 -3.99
N PRO A 7 -34.04 15.78 -3.58
CA PRO A 7 -32.86 16.45 -4.11
C PRO A 7 -32.85 16.29 -5.63
N SER A 8 -32.65 17.39 -6.35
CA SER A 8 -32.59 17.37 -7.80
C SER A 8 -31.41 16.51 -8.24
N VAL A 9 -31.56 15.76 -9.33
CA VAL A 9 -30.48 14.91 -9.91
C VAL A 9 -29.23 15.74 -10.24
N ALA A 10 -29.40 17.05 -10.43
CA ALA A 10 -28.32 18.02 -10.62
C ALA A 10 -27.48 18.26 -9.35
N ASP A 11 -28.10 18.26 -8.15
CA ASP A 11 -27.37 18.40 -6.88
C ASP A 11 -26.56 17.14 -6.55
N GLU A 12 -27.05 15.95 -6.90
CA GLU A 12 -26.30 14.71 -6.74
C GLU A 12 -25.09 14.64 -7.67
N ALA A 13 -25.24 15.07 -8.94
CA ALA A 13 -24.15 15.17 -9.88
C ALA A 13 -23.08 16.20 -9.44
N ALA A 14 -23.50 17.35 -8.90
CA ALA A 14 -22.59 18.37 -8.37
C ALA A 14 -21.80 17.85 -7.16
N ARG A 15 -22.44 17.10 -6.25
CA ARG A 15 -21.76 16.47 -5.10
C ARG A 15 -20.75 15.41 -5.54
N ALA A 16 -21.08 14.60 -6.54
CA ALA A 16 -20.16 13.59 -7.07
C ALA A 16 -18.91 14.22 -7.71
N LEU A 17 -19.08 15.33 -8.43
CA LEU A 17 -17.95 16.09 -8.99
C LEU A 17 -17.07 16.69 -7.90
N ALA A 18 -17.67 17.30 -6.87
CA ALA A 18 -16.93 17.87 -5.74
C ALA A 18 -16.11 16.80 -4.98
N LEU A 19 -16.67 15.61 -4.79
CA LEU A 19 -15.94 14.50 -4.16
C LEU A 19 -14.75 14.02 -5.01
N ALA A 20 -14.92 13.95 -6.33
CA ALA A 20 -13.84 13.57 -7.24
C ALA A 20 -12.72 14.63 -7.30
N GLU A 21 -13.06 15.92 -7.18
CA GLU A 21 -12.09 17.00 -7.04
C GLU A 21 -11.34 16.92 -5.70
N CYS A 22 -12.05 16.70 -4.58
CA CYS A 22 -11.39 16.48 -3.29
C CYS A 22 -10.43 15.27 -3.33
N GLU A 23 -10.82 14.17 -3.96
CA GLU A 23 -9.96 13.00 -4.10
C GLU A 23 -8.70 13.29 -4.92
N ARG A 24 -8.81 14.08 -6.00
CA ARG A 24 -7.64 14.56 -6.75
C ARG A 24 -6.75 15.46 -5.91
N ASP A 25 -7.34 16.39 -5.16
CA ASP A 25 -6.60 17.33 -4.32
C ASP A 25 -5.86 16.60 -3.19
N PHE A 26 -6.50 15.62 -2.54
CA PHE A 26 -5.83 14.79 -1.53
C PHE A 26 -4.66 14.00 -2.13
N ASN A 27 -4.85 13.42 -3.32
CA ASN A 27 -3.76 12.73 -4.01
C ASN A 27 -2.62 13.67 -4.40
N ALA A 28 -2.93 14.89 -4.85
CA ALA A 28 -1.94 15.91 -5.19
C ALA A 28 -1.18 16.42 -3.94
N VAL A 29 -1.86 16.59 -2.80
CA VAL A 29 -1.25 16.94 -1.52
C VAL A 29 -0.33 15.83 -1.03
N ILE A 30 -0.77 14.57 -1.15
CA ILE A 30 0.06 13.40 -0.84
C ILE A 30 1.31 13.41 -1.71
N GLU A 31 1.19 13.55 -3.02
CA GLU A 31 2.34 13.63 -3.94
C GLU A 31 3.28 14.80 -3.60
N ARG A 32 2.75 16.00 -3.29
CA ARG A 32 3.55 17.17 -2.92
C ARG A 32 4.29 16.99 -1.59
N MET A 33 3.62 16.45 -0.58
CA MET A 33 4.25 16.13 0.71
C MET A 33 5.35 15.08 0.55
N LEU A 34 5.22 14.18 -0.41
CA LEU A 34 6.20 13.14 -0.65
C LEU A 34 7.43 13.66 -1.39
N ASN A 35 7.25 14.51 -2.40
CA ASN A 35 8.38 15.14 -3.10
C ASN A 35 9.23 15.98 -2.13
N LEU A 36 8.58 16.77 -1.26
CA LEU A 36 9.27 17.55 -0.22
C LEU A 36 10.03 16.68 0.81
N ASN A 37 9.62 15.43 1.00
CA ASN A 37 10.26 14.50 1.95
C ASN A 37 11.28 13.56 1.27
N LEU A 38 11.27 13.44 -0.06
CA LEU A 38 12.25 12.68 -0.85
C LEU A 38 13.47 13.54 -1.20
N ASP A 39 13.29 14.86 -1.36
CA ASP A 39 14.40 15.80 -1.59
C ASP A 39 15.23 16.09 -0.31
N GLY A 40 14.78 15.60 0.85
CA GLY A 40 15.41 15.83 2.15
C GLY A 40 16.59 14.92 2.50
N ASP A 41 16.82 13.84 1.74
CA ASP A 41 17.97 12.94 1.95
C ASP A 41 18.54 12.49 0.61
N GLY A 42 19.55 13.24 0.15
CA GLY A 42 20.74 12.73 -0.55
C GLY A 42 20.54 11.80 -1.74
N ASP A 43 20.67 12.40 -2.93
CA ASP A 43 21.51 11.93 -4.04
C ASP A 43 22.20 10.56 -3.83
N ALA A 44 21.53 9.48 -4.23
CA ALA A 44 22.14 8.18 -4.47
C ALA A 44 21.31 7.45 -5.53
N ALA A 45 21.69 7.67 -6.79
CA ALA A 45 21.27 6.83 -7.90
C ALA A 45 21.60 5.35 -7.61
N ALA A 46 20.59 4.48 -7.60
CA ALA A 46 20.79 3.04 -7.78
C ALA A 46 19.49 2.32 -8.15
N ALA A 47 19.46 1.86 -9.40
CA ALA A 47 18.88 0.63 -9.99
C ALA A 47 17.61 -0.04 -9.40
N PRO A 48 16.75 -0.61 -10.28
CA PRO A 48 15.51 -1.29 -9.88
C PRO A 48 15.75 -2.59 -9.07
N PRO A 49 14.84 -2.95 -8.13
CA PRO A 49 15.00 -4.14 -7.29
C PRO A 49 14.62 -5.43 -8.05
N GLU A 50 15.59 -6.32 -8.25
CA GLU A 50 15.38 -7.73 -8.63
C GLU A 50 14.85 -8.57 -7.45
N PRO A 51 14.11 -9.66 -7.72
CA PRO A 51 13.48 -10.50 -6.69
C PRO A 51 14.49 -11.33 -5.89
N PRO A 52 14.18 -11.70 -4.63
CA PRO A 52 15.13 -12.34 -3.72
C PRO A 52 15.35 -13.82 -4.08
N SER A 53 16.59 -14.17 -4.42
CA SER A 53 17.08 -15.55 -4.35
C SER A 53 17.53 -15.88 -2.92
N PRO A 54 17.29 -17.12 -2.43
CA PRO A 54 17.63 -17.52 -1.08
C PRO A 54 19.10 -17.93 -0.97
N GLN A 55 19.71 -17.61 0.18
CA GLN A 55 21.03 -18.03 0.70
C GLN A 55 22.20 -17.05 0.55
N ALA A 56 22.42 -16.28 1.62
CA ALA A 56 23.73 -15.97 2.21
C ALA A 56 23.48 -15.48 3.67
N PRO A 57 24.42 -15.72 4.60
CA PRO A 57 24.11 -15.97 6.00
C PRO A 57 23.65 -14.71 6.74
N GLU A 58 22.73 -14.92 7.68
CA GLU A 58 22.29 -13.93 8.66
C GLU A 58 23.52 -13.30 9.34
N PRO A 59 23.54 -11.97 9.58
CA PRO A 59 24.49 -11.42 10.52
C PRO A 59 24.12 -12.00 11.87
N GLU A 60 24.92 -12.97 12.28
CA GLU A 60 25.09 -13.42 13.65
C GLU A 60 24.95 -12.19 14.53
N VAL A 61 23.84 -12.15 15.28
CA VAL A 61 23.62 -11.19 16.35
C VAL A 61 24.76 -11.40 17.31
N ALA A 62 25.85 -10.66 17.09
CA ALA A 62 26.99 -10.60 17.97
C ALA A 62 26.42 -10.42 19.36
N ALA A 63 26.58 -11.46 20.17
CA ALA A 63 26.07 -11.52 21.51
C ALA A 63 26.60 -10.30 22.27
N VAL A 64 25.75 -9.28 22.42
CA VAL A 64 25.99 -8.11 23.28
C VAL A 64 25.84 -8.50 24.76
N ASP A 65 25.79 -9.80 25.07
CA ASP A 65 25.82 -10.29 26.44
C ASP A 65 27.25 -10.43 26.99
N GLY A 66 28.27 -10.63 26.13
CA GLY A 66 29.68 -10.71 26.57
C GLY A 66 30.30 -9.37 26.99
N ALA A 67 29.99 -8.29 26.27
CA ALA A 67 30.56 -6.96 26.56
C ALA A 67 30.00 -6.30 27.83
N ARG A 68 28.88 -6.82 28.34
CA ARG A 68 28.20 -6.31 29.53
C ARG A 68 28.91 -6.79 30.81
N ASP A 69 29.37 -8.04 30.81
CA ASP A 69 30.17 -8.60 31.90
C ASP A 69 31.55 -7.93 32.01
N ASP A 70 32.20 -7.63 30.87
CA ASP A 70 33.50 -6.95 30.87
C ASP A 70 33.42 -5.50 31.37
N ARG A 71 32.34 -4.78 31.03
CA ARG A 71 32.14 -3.40 31.49
C ARG A 71 31.79 -3.35 32.98
N GLY A 72 30.95 -4.28 33.45
CA GLY A 72 30.66 -4.43 34.88
C GLY A 72 31.92 -4.72 35.68
N TYR A 73 32.73 -5.68 35.21
CA TYR A 73 34.00 -6.05 35.82
C TYR A 73 35.00 -4.87 35.84
N TYR A 74 35.10 -4.12 34.74
CA TYR A 74 35.94 -2.91 34.65
C TYR A 74 35.60 -1.85 35.70
N TRP A 75 34.31 -1.58 35.93
CA TRP A 75 33.88 -0.60 36.93
C TRP A 75 34.13 -1.11 38.36
N VAL A 76 33.95 -2.40 38.61
CA VAL A 76 34.25 -3.03 39.90
C VAL A 76 35.75 -2.98 40.20
N GLU A 77 36.61 -3.35 39.25
CA GLU A 77 38.06 -3.27 39.38
C GLU A 77 38.55 -1.83 39.57
N THR A 78 37.97 -0.87 38.85
CA THR A 78 38.30 0.55 39.01
C THR A 78 37.90 1.05 40.40
N MET A 79 36.71 0.68 40.89
CA MET A 79 36.27 1.03 42.24
C MET A 79 37.16 0.41 43.32
N MET A 80 37.48 -0.89 43.20
CA MET A 80 38.36 -1.59 44.14
C MET A 80 39.78 -1.03 44.13
N ARG A 81 40.33 -0.70 42.95
CA ARG A 81 41.65 -0.07 42.83
C ARG A 81 41.70 1.31 43.49
N GLU A 82 40.69 2.15 43.26
CA GLU A 82 40.62 3.48 43.87
C GLU A 82 40.45 3.39 45.39
N LEU A 83 39.62 2.47 45.89
CA LEU A 83 39.43 2.23 47.32
C LEU A 83 40.68 1.65 48.01
N TRP A 84 41.42 0.77 47.34
CA TRP A 84 42.65 0.18 47.88
C TRP A 84 43.82 1.17 47.91
N SER A 85 43.77 2.19 47.06
CA SER A 85 44.74 3.28 47.02
C SER A 85 44.47 4.40 48.05
N ALA A 86 43.36 4.32 48.78
CA ALA A 86 42.94 5.36 49.71
C ALA A 86 43.77 5.34 51.01
N THR A 87 44.14 6.53 51.47
CA THR A 87 45.02 6.71 52.64
C THR A 87 44.25 6.81 53.96
N SER A 88 42.95 7.12 53.90
CA SER A 88 42.05 7.20 55.06
C SER A 88 40.64 6.75 54.68
N MET A 89 39.80 6.48 55.68
CA MET A 89 38.40 6.08 55.43
C MET A 89 37.57 7.20 54.78
N ASP A 90 37.92 8.47 55.01
CA ASP A 90 37.24 9.61 54.38
C ASP A 90 37.71 9.81 52.94
N ASP A 91 39.00 9.59 52.66
CA ASP A 91 39.57 9.57 51.28
C ASP A 91 38.96 8.42 50.45
N ALA A 92 38.76 7.25 51.06
CA ALA A 92 38.08 6.13 50.40
C ALA A 92 36.62 6.46 50.05
N ARG A 93 35.91 7.20 50.91
CA ARG A 93 34.53 7.64 50.65
C ARG A 93 34.46 8.65 49.51
N GLU A 94 35.35 9.64 49.50
CA GLU A 94 35.39 10.64 48.44
C GLU A 94 35.69 10.00 47.07
N ARG A 95 36.70 9.13 47.00
CA ARG A 95 37.01 8.38 45.78
C ARG A 95 35.89 7.44 45.34
N GLY A 96 35.24 6.76 46.29
CA GLY A 96 34.08 5.92 46.01
C GLY A 96 32.92 6.71 45.41
N LEU A 97 32.64 7.91 45.93
CA LEU A 97 31.63 8.81 45.39
C LEU A 97 31.99 9.28 43.97
N MET A 98 33.25 9.65 43.71
CA MET A 98 33.70 10.06 42.38
C MET A 98 33.56 8.94 41.33
N VAL A 99 33.92 7.71 41.69
CA VAL A 99 33.78 6.56 40.76
C VAL A 99 32.31 6.25 40.49
N LEU A 100 31.44 6.33 41.50
CA LEU A 100 30.00 6.11 41.33
C LEU A 100 29.34 7.21 40.48
N ASP A 101 29.75 8.46 40.64
CA ASP A 101 29.26 9.57 39.83
C ASP A 101 29.70 9.43 38.35
N ALA A 102 30.97 9.06 38.13
CA ALA A 102 31.49 8.75 36.79
C ALA A 102 30.76 7.55 36.14
N PHE A 103 30.43 6.52 36.91
CA PHE A 103 29.62 5.40 36.46
C PHE A 103 28.20 5.83 36.09
N GLY A 104 27.55 6.65 36.94
CA GLY A 104 26.22 7.22 36.67
C GLY A 104 26.19 8.01 35.36
N ALA A 105 27.15 8.91 35.18
CA ALA A 105 27.30 9.68 33.93
C ALA A 105 27.51 8.79 32.70
N ALA A 106 28.30 7.71 32.82
CA ALA A 106 28.54 6.76 31.75
C ALA A 106 27.29 5.94 31.38
N VAL A 107 26.50 5.52 32.38
CA VAL A 107 25.24 4.80 32.18
C VAL A 107 24.20 5.71 31.51
N GLU A 108 24.09 6.95 31.95
CA GLU A 108 23.19 7.92 31.31
C GLU A 108 23.59 8.25 29.87
N ALA A 109 24.89 8.37 29.59
CA ALA A 109 25.38 8.58 28.23
C ALA A 109 25.05 7.37 27.33
N ALA A 110 25.25 6.16 27.83
CA ALA A 110 24.92 4.93 27.10
C ALA A 110 23.41 4.78 26.88
N SER A 111 22.58 5.14 27.86
CA SER A 111 21.12 5.08 27.74
C SER A 111 20.60 6.10 26.71
N ARG A 112 21.14 7.32 26.72
CA ARG A 112 20.85 8.35 25.70
C ARG A 112 21.27 7.92 24.31
N ALA A 113 22.48 7.38 24.14
CA ALA A 113 22.95 6.85 22.86
C ALA A 113 22.06 5.70 22.36
N GLY A 114 21.67 4.77 23.24
CA GLY A 114 20.75 3.69 22.91
C GLY A 114 19.33 4.17 22.60
N ALA A 115 18.87 5.28 23.19
CA ALA A 115 17.60 5.91 22.84
C ALA A 115 17.66 6.56 21.45
N ALA A 116 18.72 7.30 21.14
CA ALA A 116 18.94 7.92 19.84
C ALA A 116 18.99 6.87 18.71
N ALA A 117 19.79 5.81 18.88
CA ALA A 117 19.88 4.73 17.89
C ALA A 117 18.53 4.03 17.64
N ARG A 118 17.70 3.87 18.68
CA ARG A 118 16.34 3.32 18.54
C ARG A 118 15.40 4.26 17.79
N LEU A 119 15.48 5.57 18.04
CA LEU A 119 14.70 6.57 17.32
C LEU A 119 15.10 6.65 15.83
N ASP A 120 16.39 6.54 15.52
CA ASP A 120 16.88 6.52 14.14
C ASP A 120 16.46 5.24 13.40
N ALA A 121 16.51 4.09 14.07
CA ALA A 121 16.00 2.84 13.51
C ALA A 121 14.49 2.91 13.24
N ALA A 122 13.71 3.44 14.19
CA ALA A 122 12.27 3.64 14.03
C ALA A 122 11.95 4.61 12.89
N SER A 123 12.69 5.71 12.76
CA SER A 123 12.52 6.69 11.67
C SER A 123 12.78 6.06 10.30
N ARG A 124 13.83 5.25 10.17
CA ARG A 124 14.12 4.50 8.94
C ARG A 124 13.01 3.50 8.59
N GLN A 125 12.47 2.79 9.58
CA GLN A 125 11.35 1.86 9.38
C GLN A 125 10.08 2.59 8.95
N ILE A 126 9.76 3.74 9.56
CA ILE A 126 8.64 4.59 9.14
C ILE A 126 8.81 5.04 7.69
N GLY A 127 10.03 5.42 7.29
CA GLY A 127 10.34 5.76 5.89
C GLY A 127 10.09 4.60 4.93
N PHE A 128 10.53 3.39 5.29
CA PHE A 128 10.27 2.17 4.51
C PHE A 128 8.79 1.87 4.39
N LEU A 129 8.05 1.91 5.50
CA LEU A 129 6.60 1.66 5.51
C LEU A 129 5.84 2.67 4.67
N LYS A 130 6.20 3.97 4.74
CA LYS A 130 5.62 4.99 3.87
C LYS A 130 5.85 4.65 2.39
N ARG A 131 7.07 4.28 1.99
CA ARG A 131 7.36 3.87 0.61
C ARG A 131 6.57 2.64 0.17
N ALA A 132 6.45 1.63 1.05
CA ALA A 132 5.68 0.43 0.77
C ALA A 132 4.18 0.73 0.56
N VAL A 133 3.58 1.54 1.45
CA VAL A 133 2.17 1.96 1.31
C VAL A 133 1.93 2.68 0.00
N LEU A 134 2.85 3.54 -0.44
CA LEU A 134 2.74 4.25 -1.71
C LEU A 134 2.85 3.35 -2.92
N PHE A 135 3.78 2.40 -2.88
CA PHE A 135 3.88 1.39 -3.92
C PHE A 135 2.58 0.60 -4.05
N HIS A 136 2.00 0.17 -2.93
CA HIS A 136 0.72 -0.52 -2.92
C HIS A 136 -0.43 0.36 -3.39
N HIS A 137 -0.47 1.64 -3.00
CA HIS A 137 -1.49 2.57 -3.47
C HIS A 137 -1.42 2.76 -4.99
N ARG A 138 -0.22 3.01 -5.55
CA ARG A 138 -0.01 3.17 -6.99
C ARG A 138 -0.38 1.90 -7.76
N LEU A 139 0.04 0.73 -7.26
CA LEU A 139 -0.30 -0.55 -7.86
C LEU A 139 -1.82 -0.77 -7.87
N ARG A 140 -2.49 -0.49 -6.74
CA ARG A 140 -3.94 -0.62 -6.62
C ARG A 140 -4.68 0.33 -7.56
N ALA A 141 -4.28 1.59 -7.63
CA ALA A 141 -4.89 2.57 -8.54
C ALA A 141 -4.75 2.14 -10.02
N ALA A 142 -3.60 1.59 -10.41
CA ALA A 142 -3.38 1.05 -11.74
C ALA A 142 -4.27 -0.18 -12.03
N GLN A 143 -4.38 -1.11 -11.08
CA GLN A 143 -5.27 -2.27 -11.20
C GLN A 143 -6.74 -1.86 -11.31
N GLU A 144 -7.19 -0.89 -10.51
CA GLU A 144 -8.54 -0.35 -10.58
C GLU A 144 -8.82 0.33 -11.93
N GLY A 145 -7.81 0.99 -12.52
CA GLY A 145 -7.87 1.53 -13.89
C GLY A 145 -8.08 0.44 -14.94
N ALA A 146 -7.24 -0.60 -14.91
CA ALA A 146 -7.35 -1.73 -15.84
C ALA A 146 -8.69 -2.48 -15.68
N GLN A 147 -9.16 -2.66 -14.44
CA GLN A 147 -10.44 -3.28 -14.16
C GLN A 147 -11.62 -2.44 -14.69
N ARG A 148 -11.55 -1.10 -14.56
CA ARG A 148 -12.55 -0.20 -15.12
C ARG A 148 -12.61 -0.29 -16.65
N GLU A 149 -11.46 -0.36 -17.32
CA GLU A 149 -11.39 -0.51 -18.77
C GLU A 149 -11.98 -1.85 -19.24
N LEU A 150 -11.62 -2.96 -18.60
CA LEU A 150 -12.20 -4.27 -18.90
C LEU A 150 -13.72 -4.28 -18.72
N ARG A 151 -14.25 -3.64 -17.68
CA ARG A 151 -15.70 -3.53 -17.47
C ARG A 151 -16.38 -2.78 -18.61
N ARG A 152 -15.79 -1.67 -19.08
CA ARG A 152 -16.32 -0.92 -20.23
C ARG A 152 -16.37 -1.78 -21.48
N GLN A 153 -15.28 -2.50 -21.80
CA GLN A 153 -15.25 -3.39 -22.95
C GLN A 153 -16.32 -4.49 -22.87
N VAL A 154 -16.52 -5.09 -21.69
CA VAL A 154 -17.57 -6.09 -21.48
C VAL A 154 -18.96 -5.49 -21.73
N ASP A 155 -19.21 -4.27 -21.28
CA ASP A 155 -20.50 -3.60 -21.50
C ASP A 155 -20.70 -3.23 -22.98
N ASP A 156 -19.67 -2.76 -23.67
CA ASP A 156 -19.69 -2.51 -25.12
C ASP A 156 -20.02 -3.79 -25.90
N TYR A 157 -19.38 -4.91 -25.58
CA TYR A 157 -19.68 -6.20 -26.20
C TYR A 157 -21.11 -6.66 -25.91
N ARG A 158 -21.62 -6.48 -24.69
CA ARG A 158 -23.02 -6.78 -24.36
C ARG A 158 -23.99 -5.97 -25.20
N GLU A 159 -23.72 -4.70 -25.44
CA GLU A 159 -24.55 -3.85 -26.30
C GLU A 159 -24.48 -4.25 -27.78
N GLN A 160 -23.30 -4.62 -28.27
CA GLN A 160 -23.14 -5.17 -29.62
C GLN A 160 -23.97 -6.43 -29.81
N VAL A 161 -23.94 -7.37 -28.85
CA VAL A 161 -24.76 -8.58 -28.87
C VAL A 161 -26.25 -8.26 -28.87
N ARG A 162 -26.70 -7.29 -28.06
CA ARG A 162 -28.11 -6.84 -28.07
C ARG A 162 -28.52 -6.28 -29.43
N ARG A 163 -27.68 -5.44 -30.06
CA ARG A 163 -27.93 -4.88 -31.39
C ARG A 163 -28.01 -5.96 -32.47
N LEU A 164 -27.08 -6.92 -32.46
CA LEU A 164 -27.08 -8.03 -33.40
C LEU A 164 -28.32 -8.92 -33.23
N LYS A 165 -28.72 -9.21 -31.99
CA LYS A 165 -29.97 -9.95 -31.70
C LYS A 165 -31.20 -9.23 -32.23
N ALA A 166 -31.29 -7.91 -32.03
CA ALA A 166 -32.39 -7.11 -32.55
C ALA A 166 -32.41 -7.09 -34.10
N SER A 167 -31.24 -6.92 -34.73
CA SER A 167 -31.10 -6.95 -36.20
C SER A 167 -31.51 -8.31 -36.77
N ASN A 168 -31.01 -9.40 -36.18
CA ASN A 168 -31.34 -10.76 -36.60
C ASN A 168 -32.84 -11.06 -36.44
N TYR A 169 -33.45 -10.60 -35.35
CA TYR A 169 -34.89 -10.72 -35.15
C TYR A 169 -35.68 -9.97 -36.22
N THR A 170 -35.31 -8.71 -36.52
CA THR A 170 -35.94 -7.91 -37.58
C THR A 170 -35.78 -8.56 -38.94
N LEU A 171 -34.59 -9.07 -39.28
CA LEU A 171 -34.34 -9.79 -40.51
C LEU A 171 -35.20 -11.07 -40.60
N SER A 172 -35.27 -11.84 -39.52
CA SER A 172 -36.10 -13.04 -39.43
C SER A 172 -37.60 -12.75 -39.57
N LEU A 173 -38.04 -11.57 -39.11
CA LEU A 173 -39.41 -11.09 -39.31
C LEU A 173 -39.66 -10.73 -40.78
N HIS A 174 -38.74 -10.00 -41.41
CA HIS A 174 -38.82 -9.63 -42.82
C HIS A 174 -38.81 -10.84 -43.75
N LEU A 175 -37.97 -11.85 -43.47
CA LEU A 175 -37.96 -13.10 -44.24
C LEU A 175 -39.31 -13.82 -44.16
N ARG A 176 -39.87 -13.98 -42.95
CA ARG A 176 -41.21 -14.56 -42.78
C ARG A 176 -42.30 -13.76 -43.52
N GLN A 177 -42.23 -12.43 -43.49
CA GLN A 177 -43.16 -11.59 -44.24
C GLN A 177 -43.00 -11.76 -45.76
N ALA A 178 -41.77 -11.89 -46.26
CA ALA A 178 -41.49 -12.15 -47.67
C ALA A 178 -41.99 -13.53 -48.10
N ASP A 179 -41.80 -14.56 -47.28
CA ASP A 179 -42.31 -15.92 -47.52
C ASP A 179 -43.84 -15.97 -47.53
N LEU A 180 -44.50 -15.28 -46.59
CA LEU A 180 -45.96 -15.16 -46.57
C LEU A 180 -46.49 -14.40 -47.79
N ARG A 181 -45.79 -13.33 -48.22
CA ARG A 181 -46.13 -12.60 -49.46
C ARG A 181 -45.90 -13.45 -50.71
N ARG A 182 -44.86 -14.27 -50.73
CA ARG A 182 -44.55 -15.22 -51.82
C ARG A 182 -45.55 -16.38 -51.85
N GLY A 183 -46.01 -16.85 -50.69
CA GLY A 183 -47.03 -17.89 -50.54
C GLY A 183 -48.47 -17.41 -50.80
N GLY A 184 -48.70 -16.11 -50.97
CA GLY A 184 -49.98 -15.53 -51.33
C GLY A 184 -50.39 -15.70 -52.80
N GLY A 185 -49.54 -16.33 -53.63
CA GLY A 185 -49.80 -16.56 -55.05
C GLY A 185 -49.21 -17.88 -55.54
N GLY A 186 -49.86 -19.00 -55.22
CA GLY A 186 -49.64 -20.27 -55.92
C GLY A 186 -49.25 -21.46 -55.04
N GLY A 187 -50.27 -22.22 -54.62
CA GLY A 187 -50.29 -23.69 -54.64
C GLY A 187 -49.29 -24.48 -53.78
N SER A 188 -49.87 -25.25 -52.86
CA SER A 188 -49.32 -26.46 -52.20
C SER A 188 -48.74 -26.25 -50.80
N ALA A 189 -49.56 -26.64 -49.82
CA ALA A 189 -49.19 -26.83 -48.43
C ALA A 189 -48.16 -27.95 -48.28
N MET A 190 -47.04 -27.67 -47.62
CA MET A 190 -46.15 -28.69 -47.07
C MET A 190 -45.83 -28.32 -45.61
N PRO A 191 -46.05 -29.21 -44.62
CA PRO A 191 -45.89 -28.89 -43.21
C PRO A 191 -44.40 -28.81 -42.82
N PRO A 192 -44.00 -27.89 -41.93
CA PRO A 192 -42.62 -27.81 -41.45
C PRO A 192 -42.31 -28.96 -40.48
N GLY A 193 -41.29 -29.76 -40.79
CA GLY A 193 -40.69 -30.72 -39.87
C GLY A 193 -39.89 -30.04 -38.75
N PRO A 194 -39.65 -30.71 -37.61
CA PRO A 194 -39.01 -30.13 -36.44
C PRO A 194 -37.48 -30.07 -36.64
N GLY A 195 -36.95 -28.89 -36.95
CA GLY A 195 -35.51 -28.64 -37.09
C GLY A 195 -34.98 -27.73 -36.00
N ASN A 196 -34.50 -28.33 -34.91
CA ASN A 196 -33.51 -27.93 -33.90
C ASN A 196 -33.26 -26.42 -33.59
N PRO A 197 -33.58 -25.95 -32.37
CA PRO A 197 -33.16 -24.66 -31.84
C PRO A 197 -31.87 -24.77 -30.99
N GLU A 198 -30.71 -25.02 -31.59
CA GLU A 198 -29.42 -25.01 -30.86
C GLU A 198 -28.30 -24.53 -31.81
N ILE A 199 -28.19 -23.22 -32.05
CA ILE A 199 -26.92 -22.59 -32.40
C ILE A 199 -26.88 -21.24 -31.66
N PHE A 200 -26.11 -21.24 -30.56
CA PHE A 200 -25.74 -20.07 -29.76
C PHE A 200 -24.76 -19.16 -30.51
#